data_AF-A0A6A7L4J2-F1
#
_entry.id   AF-A0A6A7L4J2-F1
#
_cell.length_a   1.000
_cell.length_b   1.000
_cell.length_c   1.000
_cell.angle_alpha   90.00
_cell.angle_beta   90.00
_cell.angle_gamma   90.00
#
_symmetry.space_group_name_H-M   'P 1'
#
loop_
_entity.id
_entity.type
_entity.pdbx_description
1 polymer ?
#
loop_
_entity_poly.entity_id
_entity_poly.type
_entity_poly.pdbx_seq_one_letter_code
_entity_poly.pdbx_strand_id
1 'polypeptide(L)'
;MSDRHEVISAFLDDEPFNSSTLAEALSEPAGRDLLIDLMALRHLMQTEGKEAPAFAVRKPRRSAPRALAAVAAILVALVGGYLVGERRGEMATSGPPPATRVVQAPAAWQDVPLGRMR
;
A
#
# COMPACT_ATOMS: atom_id res chain seq x y z
N MET A 1 5.41 23.35 -5.74
CA MET A 1 4.12 23.07 -6.41
C MET A 1 3.04 23.55 -5.47
N SER A 2 2.13 24.40 -5.94
CA SER A 2 1.21 25.14 -5.07
C SER A 2 0.13 24.23 -4.48
N ASP A 3 -0.04 24.23 -3.16
CA ASP A 3 -1.03 23.43 -2.38
C ASP A 3 -2.44 23.43 -2.99
N ARG A 4 -2.84 24.49 -3.70
CA ARG A 4 -4.16 24.61 -4.35
C ARG A 4 -4.36 23.65 -5.53
N HIS A 5 -3.32 23.36 -6.29
CA HIS A 5 -3.41 22.42 -7.43
C HIS A 5 -3.42 20.97 -6.96
N GLU A 6 -2.80 20.68 -5.82
CA GLU A 6 -2.79 19.37 -5.18
C GLU A 6 -4.18 18.93 -4.73
N VAL A 7 -5.01 19.87 -4.25
CA VAL A 7 -6.41 19.59 -3.89
C VAL A 7 -7.24 19.20 -5.12
N ILE A 8 -6.94 19.75 -6.29
CA ILE A 8 -7.62 19.41 -7.55
C ILE A 8 -7.20 18.00 -8.02
N SER A 9 -5.92 17.63 -7.90
CA SER A 9 -5.48 16.26 -8.25
C SER A 9 -6.05 15.23 -7.27
N ALA A 10 -6.00 15.49 -5.97
CA ALA A 10 -6.58 14.62 -4.95
C ALA A 10 -8.08 14.36 -5.19
N PHE A 11 -8.84 15.38 -5.59
CA PHE A 11 -10.23 15.23 -6.00
C PHE A 11 -10.40 14.30 -7.22
N LEU A 12 -9.53 14.42 -8.23
CA LEU A 12 -9.63 13.60 -9.45
C LEU A 12 -9.23 12.14 -9.23
N ASP A 13 -8.34 11.90 -8.28
CA ASP A 13 -7.80 10.58 -7.91
C ASP A 13 -8.63 9.85 -6.83
N ASP A 14 -9.75 10.44 -6.40
CA ASP A 14 -10.65 9.90 -5.35
C ASP A 14 -9.95 9.78 -3.98
N GLU A 15 -8.97 10.66 -3.73
CA GLU A 15 -8.27 10.78 -2.45
C GLU A 15 -9.00 11.72 -1.49
N PRO A 16 -8.73 11.65 -0.17
CA PRO A 16 -9.30 12.60 0.79
C PRO A 16 -8.85 14.05 0.49
N PHE A 17 -9.81 14.95 0.29
CA PHE A 17 -9.54 16.38 0.06
C PHE A 17 -10.47 17.27 0.89
N ASN A 18 -10.09 18.55 1.07
CA ASN A 18 -10.91 19.53 1.74
C ASN A 18 -11.81 20.28 0.73
N SER A 19 -13.14 20.19 0.92
CA SER A 19 -14.13 20.81 0.04
C SER A 19 -14.07 22.34 0.01
N SER A 20 -13.72 23.01 1.11
CA SER A 20 -13.62 24.48 1.11
C SER A 20 -12.42 24.95 0.31
N THR A 21 -11.29 24.24 0.42
CA THR A 21 -10.07 24.54 -0.32
C THR A 21 -10.25 24.24 -1.82
N LEU A 22 -11.01 23.20 -2.16
CA LEU A 22 -11.39 22.92 -3.55
C LEU A 22 -12.27 24.04 -4.12
N ALA A 23 -13.26 24.50 -3.36
CA ALA A 23 -14.14 25.59 -3.79
C ALA A 23 -13.36 26.90 -4.03
N GLU A 24 -12.39 27.21 -3.17
CA GLU A 24 -11.48 28.34 -3.35
C GLU A 24 -10.61 28.18 -4.60
N ALA A 25 -10.00 27.01 -4.80
CA ALA A 25 -9.18 26.73 -5.98
C ALA A 25 -9.98 26.84 -7.30
N LEU A 26 -11.24 26.39 -7.30
CA LEU A 26 -12.13 26.48 -8.47
C LEU A 26 -12.78 27.87 -8.66
N SER A 27 -12.66 28.77 -7.69
CA SER A 27 -13.13 30.15 -7.84
C SER A 27 -12.22 30.96 -8.78
N GLU A 28 -10.94 30.58 -8.87
CA GLU A 28 -9.98 31.17 -9.77
C GLU A 28 -10.16 30.61 -11.21
N PRO A 29 -10.12 31.46 -12.26
CA PRO A 29 -10.22 31.00 -13.64
C PRO A 29 -9.19 29.92 -13.98
N ALA A 30 -7.94 30.10 -13.54
CA ALA A 30 -6.85 29.17 -13.78
C ALA A 30 -7.09 27.78 -13.14
N GLY A 31 -7.76 27.71 -11.98
CA GLY A 31 -8.08 26.43 -11.34
C GLY A 31 -9.16 25.65 -12.10
N ARG A 32 -10.10 26.35 -12.73
CA ARG A 32 -11.11 25.70 -13.60
C ARG A 32 -10.49 25.20 -14.90
N ASP A 33 -9.61 26.00 -15.51
CA ASP A 33 -8.90 25.60 -16.72
C ASP A 33 -8.04 24.36 -16.45
N LEU A 34 -7.33 24.32 -15.31
CA LEU A 34 -6.58 23.15 -14.88
C LEU A 34 -7.45 21.90 -14.69
N LEU A 35 -8.62 22.03 -14.06
CA LEU A 35 -9.55 20.91 -13.91
C LEU A 35 -9.99 20.35 -15.27
N ILE A 36 -10.30 21.24 -16.21
CA ILE A 36 -10.72 20.87 -17.58
C ILE A 36 -9.58 20.14 -18.30
N ASP A 37 -8.34 20.67 -18.23
CA ASP A 37 -7.17 20.05 -18.84
C ASP A 37 -6.90 18.65 -18.30
N LEU A 38 -6.96 18.48 -16.98
CA LEU A 38 -6.77 17.18 -16.34
C LEU A 38 -7.90 16.19 -16.69
N MET A 39 -9.15 16.65 -16.78
CA MET A 39 -10.26 15.82 -17.24
C MET A 39 -10.12 15.41 -18.70
N ALA A 40 -9.69 16.32 -19.58
CA ALA A 40 -9.44 16.04 -20.98
C ALA A 40 -8.33 14.99 -21.14
N LEU A 41 -7.23 15.14 -20.40
CA LEU A 41 -6.12 14.17 -20.39
C LEU A 41 -6.59 12.79 -19.93
N ARG A 42 -7.40 12.72 -18.86
CA ARG A 42 -7.99 11.47 -18.38
C ARG A 42 -8.87 10.80 -19.43
N HIS A 43 -9.63 11.59 -20.20
CA HIS A 43 -10.48 11.05 -21.26
C HIS A 43 -9.65 10.46 -22.41
N LEU A 44 -8.60 11.18 -22.85
CA LEU A 44 -7.70 10.73 -23.90
C LEU A 44 -7.00 9.41 -23.54
N MET A 45 -6.49 9.29 -22.31
CA MET A 45 -5.88 8.04 -21.85
C MET A 45 -6.88 6.87 -21.76
N GLN A 46 -8.16 7.13 -21.48
CA GLN A 46 -9.18 6.08 -21.48
C GLN A 46 -9.60 5.62 -22.87
N THR A 47 -9.49 6.49 -23.88
CA THR A 47 -9.86 6.16 -25.26
C THR A 47 -8.83 5.28 -25.96
N GLU A 48 -7.54 5.42 -25.63
CA GLU A 48 -6.47 4.59 -26.22
C GLU A 48 -6.55 3.11 -25.79
N GLY A 49 -7.26 2.80 -24.70
CA GLY A 49 -7.51 1.42 -24.26
C GLY A 49 -8.81 0.79 -24.80
N LYS A 50 -9.57 1.49 -25.66
CA LYS A 50 -10.99 1.18 -25.93
C LYS A 50 -11.29 0.65 -27.34
N GLU A 51 -10.28 0.25 -28.11
CA GLU A 51 -10.47 -0.47 -29.38
C GLU A 51 -10.61 -2.00 -29.23
N ALA A 52 -10.71 -2.52 -27.99
CA ALA A 52 -11.32 -3.84 -27.79
C ALA A 52 -12.84 -3.64 -27.65
N PRO A 53 -13.70 -4.37 -28.40
CA PRO A 53 -15.14 -4.26 -28.26
C PRO A 53 -15.54 -4.74 -26.85
N ALA A 54 -15.67 -3.79 -25.94
CA ALA A 54 -16.16 -4.06 -24.61
C ALA A 54 -17.65 -4.35 -24.73
N PHE A 55 -18.01 -5.64 -24.65
CA PHE A 55 -19.35 -6.05 -24.25
C PHE A 55 -19.80 -5.11 -23.14
N ALA A 56 -20.93 -4.44 -23.33
CA ALA A 56 -21.50 -3.57 -22.32
C ALA A 56 -21.78 -4.41 -21.07
N VAL A 57 -20.82 -4.45 -20.14
CA VAL A 57 -21.00 -5.06 -18.82
C VAL A 57 -21.95 -4.13 -18.09
N ARG A 58 -23.24 -4.41 -18.25
CA ARG A 58 -24.32 -3.82 -17.46
C ARG A 58 -23.92 -4.01 -16.01
N LYS A 59 -23.47 -2.93 -15.35
CA LYS A 59 -22.99 -2.96 -13.96
C LYS A 59 -24.10 -3.65 -13.15
N PRO A 60 -23.90 -4.86 -12.62
CA PRO A 60 -24.96 -5.49 -11.85
C PRO A 60 -25.18 -4.57 -10.65
N ARG A 61 -26.43 -4.10 -10.47
CA ARG A 61 -26.83 -3.43 -9.22
C ARG A 61 -26.57 -4.46 -8.13
N ARG A 62 -25.37 -4.42 -7.54
CA ARG A 62 -24.98 -5.30 -6.44
C ARG A 62 -25.95 -4.98 -5.33
N SER A 63 -26.89 -5.89 -5.12
CA SER A 63 -27.91 -5.76 -4.08
C SER A 63 -27.17 -5.52 -2.76
N ALA A 64 -27.59 -4.51 -2.00
CA ALA A 64 -27.07 -4.19 -0.67
C ALA A 64 -26.77 -5.42 0.22
N PRO A 65 -27.57 -6.52 0.23
CA PRO A 65 -27.23 -7.72 0.99
C PRO A 65 -25.94 -8.44 0.54
N ARG A 66 -25.56 -8.39 -0.75
CA ARG A 66 -24.30 -8.99 -1.23
C ARG A 66 -23.06 -8.22 -0.77
N ALA A 67 -23.17 -6.90 -0.66
CA ALA A 67 -22.09 -6.09 -0.11
C ALA A 67 -21.90 -6.40 1.39
N LEU A 68 -23.00 -6.53 2.13
CA LEU A 68 -23.01 -6.91 3.54
C LEU A 68 -22.39 -8.30 3.78
N ALA A 69 -22.72 -9.28 2.94
CA ALA A 69 -22.13 -10.62 3.01
C ALA A 69 -20.62 -10.62 2.74
N ALA A 70 -20.15 -9.78 1.80
CA ALA A 70 -18.71 -9.65 1.51
C ALA A 70 -17.95 -9.04 2.70
N VAL A 71 -18.51 -7.99 3.33
CA VAL A 71 -17.93 -7.39 4.54
C VAL A 71 -17.86 -8.41 5.68
N ALA A 72 -18.93 -9.18 5.89
CA ALA A 72 -18.94 -10.22 6.91
C ALA A 72 -17.87 -11.30 6.65
N ALA A 73 -17.69 -11.73 5.40
CA ALA A 73 -16.65 -12.69 5.04
C ALA A 73 -15.24 -12.15 5.29
N ILE A 74 -14.98 -10.88 5.00
CA ILE A 74 -13.69 -10.22 5.27
C ILE A 74 -13.42 -10.16 6.78
N LEU A 75 -14.41 -9.78 7.58
CA LEU A 75 -14.28 -9.74 9.04
C LEU A 75 -14.02 -11.12 9.63
N VAL A 76 -14.72 -12.17 9.15
CA VAL A 76 -14.48 -13.55 9.58
C VAL A 76 -13.08 -14.03 9.19
N ALA A 77 -12.60 -13.69 7.99
CA ALA A 77 -11.25 -14.04 7.55
C ALA A 77 -10.17 -13.34 8.40
N LEU A 78 -10.38 -12.07 8.76
CA LEU A 78 -9.46 -11.31 9.62
C LEU A 78 -9.41 -11.89 11.04
N VAL A 79 -10.56 -12.08 11.68
CA VAL A 79 -10.63 -12.60 13.06
C VAL A 79 -10.16 -14.05 13.13
N GLY A 80 -10.60 -14.90 12.19
CA GLY A 80 -10.18 -16.29 12.12
C GLY A 80 -8.69 -16.43 11.79
N GLY A 81 -8.17 -15.62 10.87
CA GLY A 81 -6.75 -15.59 10.53
C GLY A 81 -5.88 -15.15 11.71
N TYR A 82 -6.31 -14.13 12.46
CA TYR A 82 -5.60 -13.66 13.65
C TYR A 82 -5.52 -14.74 14.75
N LEU A 83 -6.65 -15.37 15.08
CA LEU A 83 -6.69 -16.44 16.09
C LEU A 83 -5.86 -17.68 15.71
N VAL A 84 -5.87 -18.07 14.43
CA VAL A 84 -5.03 -19.17 13.94
C VAL A 84 -3.55 -18.79 13.92
N GLY A 85 -3.24 -17.52 13.61
CA GLY A 85 -1.88 -16.97 13.65
C GLY A 85 -1.28 -17.01 15.05
N GLU A 86 -2.02 -16.53 16.05
CA GLU A 86 -1.60 -16.58 17.48
C GLU A 86 -1.23 -18.00 17.91
N ARG A 87 -2.10 -18.98 17.64
CA ARG A 87 -1.85 -20.39 18.00
C ARG A 87 -0.63 -20.99 17.28
N ARG A 88 -0.33 -20.55 16.07
CA ARG A 88 0.87 -21.00 15.33
C ARG A 88 2.14 -20.29 15.79
N GLY A 89 2.05 -19.04 16.23
CA GLY A 89 3.16 -18.31 16.84
C GLY A 89 3.67 -18.99 18.11
N GLU A 90 2.77 -19.50 18.95
CA GLU A 90 3.13 -20.28 20.13
C GLU A 90 3.86 -21.58 19.76
N MET A 91 3.39 -22.31 18.74
CA MET A 91 4.01 -23.55 18.26
C MET A 91 5.34 -23.32 17.48
N ALA A 92 5.53 -22.14 16.88
CA ALA A 92 6.74 -21.82 16.12
C ALA A 92 7.96 -21.52 17.01
N THR A 93 7.82 -21.54 18.33
CA THR A 93 8.92 -21.55 19.29
C THR A 93 9.64 -22.91 19.30
N SER A 94 9.98 -23.44 18.13
CA SER A 94 10.93 -24.54 18.01
C SER A 94 12.33 -23.93 18.16
N GLY A 95 12.98 -24.21 19.28
CA GLY A 95 14.31 -23.72 19.58
C GLY A 95 15.32 -24.00 18.44
N PRO A 96 16.39 -23.20 18.35
CA PRO A 96 17.42 -23.39 17.32
C PRO A 96 17.96 -24.81 17.36
N PRO A 97 18.24 -25.44 16.20
CA PRO A 97 18.76 -26.80 16.16
C PRO A 97 20.07 -26.88 16.95
N PRO A 98 20.30 -27.99 17.69
CA PRO A 98 21.52 -28.15 18.48
C PRO A 98 22.76 -28.08 17.57
N ALA A 99 23.80 -27.37 18.02
CA ALA A 99 25.02 -27.19 17.25
C ALA A 99 25.65 -28.55 16.92
N THR A 100 25.75 -28.87 15.62
CA THR A 100 26.23 -30.17 15.14
C THR A 100 27.70 -30.44 15.46
N ARG A 101 28.50 -29.40 15.75
CA ARG A 101 29.90 -29.53 16.13
C ARG A 101 30.43 -28.23 16.75
N VAL A 102 31.00 -28.31 17.95
CA VAL A 102 31.79 -27.23 18.54
C VAL A 102 33.27 -27.51 18.23
N VAL A 103 33.93 -26.60 17.51
CA VAL A 103 35.38 -26.65 17.30
C VAL A 103 36.02 -25.67 18.28
N GLN A 104 36.83 -26.17 19.22
CA GLN A 104 37.66 -25.30 20.06
C GLN A 104 38.75 -24.68 19.20
N ALA A 105 38.73 -23.36 19.05
CA ALA A 105 39.84 -22.64 18.46
C ALA A 105 40.98 -22.54 19.51
N PRO A 106 42.23 -22.89 19.17
CA PRO A 106 43.36 -22.65 20.07
C PRO A 106 43.57 -21.14 20.27
N ALA A 107 43.83 -20.73 21.51
CA ALA A 107 43.99 -19.33 21.93
C ALA A 107 45.24 -18.62 21.37
N ALA A 108 45.98 -19.25 20.46
CA ALA A 108 47.24 -18.77 19.89
C ALA A 108 47.11 -17.46 19.08
N TRP A 109 45.90 -17.00 18.78
CA TRP A 109 45.66 -15.71 18.13
C TRP A 109 45.76 -14.51 19.08
N GLN A 110 45.84 -14.72 20.40
CA GLN A 110 45.99 -13.66 21.40
C GLN A 110 47.46 -13.32 21.73
N ASP A 111 48.42 -14.10 21.25
CA ASP A 111 49.84 -13.81 21.45
C ASP A 111 50.33 -12.79 20.40
N VAL A 112 49.96 -11.52 20.60
CA VAL A 112 50.56 -10.40 19.86
C VAL A 112 51.91 -10.09 20.52
N PRO A 113 53.06 -10.22 19.83
CA PRO A 113 54.35 -9.91 20.44
C PRO A 113 54.45 -8.40 20.67
N LEU A 114 54.55 -7.99 21.93
CA LEU A 114 54.83 -6.62 22.34
C LEU A 114 56.21 -6.20 21.82
N GLY A 115 56.23 -5.54 20.67
CA GLY A 115 57.43 -4.95 20.10
C GLY A 115 58.06 -3.94 21.07
N ARG A 116 59.26 -4.25 21.57
CA ARG A 116 60.12 -3.29 22.27
C ARG A 116 60.53 -2.19 21.29
N MET A 117 60.01 -0.99 21.47
CA MET A 117 60.67 0.22 20.96
C MET A 117 61.85 0.55 21.88
N ARG A 118 63.06 0.55 21.31
CA ARG A 118 64.24 1.23 21.84
C ARG A 118 64.82 2.10 20.74
#